data_AF-A0A0B2Q8G5-F1
#
_entry.id   AF-A0A0B2Q8G5-F1
#
_cell.length_a   1.000
_cell.length_b   1.000
_cell.length_c   1.000
_cell.angle_alpha   90.00
_cell.angle_beta   90.00
_cell.angle_gamma   90.00
#
_symmetry.space_group_name_H-M   'P 1'
#
loop_
_entity.id
_entity.type
_entity.pdbx_description
1 polymer ?
#
loop_
_entity_poly.entity_id
_entity_poly.type
_entity_poly.pdbx_seq_one_letter_code
_entity_poly.pdbx_strand_id
1 'polypeptide(L)' 'LQTMRRQFELMQMEENERVVEFFNRVFTLTNAMKSCGEKITDLTILEKVLRTLNPKFDYIV' A
#
# COMPACT_ATOMS: atom_id res chain seq x y z
N LEU A 1 -14.62 2.11 -8.37
CA LEU A 1 -14.22 1.17 -7.29
C LEU A 1 -13.35 0.01 -7.78
N GLN A 2 -13.80 -0.78 -8.77
CA GLN A 2 -13.01 -1.91 -9.31
C GLN A 2 -11.60 -1.52 -9.76
N THR A 3 -11.45 -0.38 -10.43
CA THR A 3 -10.12 0.13 -10.84
C THR A 3 -9.18 0.37 -9.65
N MET A 4 -9.69 0.96 -8.56
CA MET A 4 -8.89 1.24 -7.37
C MET A 4 -8.48 -0.04 -6.64
N ARG A 5 -9.37 -1.04 -6.57
CA ARG A 5 -9.01 -2.38 -6.06
C ARG A 5 -7.88 -2.99 -6.86
N ARG A 6 -7.98 -2.97 -8.19
CA ARG A 6 -6.93 -3.51 -9.06
C ARG A 6 -5.62 -2.74 -8.92
N GLN A 7 -5.68 -1.40 -8.79
CA GLN A 7 -4.50 -0.59 -8.49
C GLN A 7 -3.87 -0.98 -7.15
N PHE A 8 -4.68 -1.20 -6.10
CA PHE A 8 -4.21 -1.59 -4.78
C PHE A 8 -3.58 -2.99 -4.79
N GLU A 9 -4.18 -3.95 -5.50
CA GLU A 9 -3.63 -5.31 -5.68
C GLU A 9 -2.27 -5.28 -6.37
N LEU A 10 -2.14 -4.53 -7.47
CA LEU A 10 -0.93 -4.44 -8.27
C LEU A 10 0.15 -3.50 -7.70
N MET A 11 -0.19 -2.70 -6.68
CA MET A 11 0.75 -1.76 -6.07
C MET A 11 1.94 -2.49 -5.46
N GLN A 12 3.15 -2.04 -5.79
CA GLN A 12 4.42 -2.50 -5.25
C GLN A 12 5.34 -1.30 -5.03
N MET A 13 6.33 -1.46 -4.14
CA MET A 13 7.35 -0.45 -3.92
C MET A 13 8.36 -0.46 -5.07
N GLU A 14 8.62 0.72 -5.65
CA GLU A 14 9.62 0.83 -6.72
C GLU A 14 11.05 0.73 -6.15
N GLU A 15 12.02 0.33 -6.98
CA GLU A 15 13.41 0.08 -6.55
C GLU A 15 14.06 1.27 -5.83
N ASN A 16 13.79 2.48 -6.32
CA ASN A 16 14.36 3.74 -5.82
C ASN A 16 13.37 4.60 -5.03
N GLU A 17 12.16 4.11 -4.80
CA GLU A 17 11.16 4.81 -4.01
C GLU A 17 11.56 4.81 -2.53
N ARG A 18 11.30 5.91 -1.81
CA ARG A 18 11.48 5.93 -0.36
C ARG A 18 10.28 5.25 0.30
N VAL A 19 10.52 4.57 1.41
CA VAL A 19 9.44 3.91 2.19
C VAL A 19 8.30 4.89 2.50
N VAL A 20 8.61 6.14 2.87
CA VAL A 20 7.59 7.15 3.17
C VAL A 20 6.76 7.55 1.93
N GLU A 21 7.36 7.57 0.74
CA GLU A 21 6.67 7.88 -0.51
C GLU A 21 5.72 6.74 -0.89
N PHE A 22 6.19 5.51 -0.71
CA PHE A 22 5.37 4.32 -0.91
C PHE A 22 4.16 4.30 0.04
N PHE A 23 4.38 4.56 1.34
CA PHE A 23 3.28 4.69 2.32
C PHE A 23 2.29 5.77 1.91
N ASN A 24 2.75 6.94 1.46
CA ASN A 24 1.87 8.03 1.02
C ASN A 24 0.99 7.61 -0.17
N ARG A 25 1.52 6.85 -1.14
CA ARG A 25 0.72 6.31 -2.26
C ARG A 25 -0.35 5.33 -1.79
N VAL A 26 0.01 4.42 -0.88
CA VAL A 26 -0.92 3.46 -0.29
C VAL A 26 -2.03 4.19 0.46
N PHE A 27 -1.69 5.18 1.29
CA PHE A 27 -2.68 5.98 2.02
C PHE A 27 -3.57 6.78 1.08
N THR A 28 -3.02 7.39 0.04
CA THR A 28 -3.80 8.16 -0.93
C THR A 28 -4.85 7.29 -1.61
N LEU A 29 -4.46 6.09 -2.08
CA LEU A 29 -5.36 5.16 -2.74
C LEU A 29 -6.42 4.62 -1.78
N THR A 30 -6.01 4.17 -0.59
CA THR A 30 -6.95 3.61 0.39
C THR A 30 -7.90 4.66 0.96
N ASN A 31 -7.47 5.91 1.10
CA ASN A 31 -8.36 7.01 1.48
C ASN A 31 -9.42 7.27 0.40
N ALA A 32 -9.03 7.22 -0.88
CA ALA A 32 -9.97 7.34 -1.98
C ALA A 32 -10.98 6.18 -2.01
N MET A 33 -10.53 4.94 -1.76
CA MET A 33 -11.40 3.76 -1.63
C MET A 33 -12.36 3.88 -0.43
N LYS A 34 -11.86 4.33 0.74
CA LYS A 34 -12.68 4.62 1.94
C LYS A 34 -13.74 5.68 1.63
N SER A 35 -13.39 6.74 0.91
CA SER A 35 -14.34 7.78 0.46
C SER A 35 -15.42 7.24 -0.48
N CYS A 36 -15.15 6.14 -1.19
CA CYS A 36 -16.15 5.42 -2.00
C CYS A 36 -16.98 4.40 -1.19
N GLY A 37 -16.85 4.36 0.14
CA GLY A 37 -17.61 3.49 1.03
C GLY A 37 -16.95 2.13 1.32
N GLU A 38 -15.70 1.92 0.90
CA GLU A 38 -15.00 0.69 1.27
C GLU A 38 -14.53 0.69 2.72
N LYS A 39 -14.63 -0.49 3.34
CA LYS A 39 -14.05 -0.74 4.65
C LYS A 39 -12.62 -1.23 4.48
N ILE A 40 -11.66 -0.32 4.65
CA ILE A 40 -10.23 -0.65 4.70
C ILE A 40 -9.74 -0.40 6.11
N THR A 41 -9.10 -1.39 6.72
CA THR A 41 -8.52 -1.27 8.06
C THR A 41 -7.04 -0.94 7.98
N ASP A 42 -6.50 -0.39 9.06
CA ASP A 42 -5.05 -0.10 9.13
C ASP A 42 -4.22 -1.38 9.10
N LEU A 43 -4.76 -2.49 9.61
CA LEU A 43 -4.14 -3.82 9.48
C LEU A 43 -3.98 -4.22 8.01
N THR A 44 -5.01 -4.06 7.17
CA THR A 44 -4.93 -4.36 5.74
C THR A 44 -3.90 -3.48 5.03
N ILE A 45 -3.76 -2.21 5.43
CA ILE A 45 -2.74 -1.31 4.91
C ILE A 45 -1.33 -1.78 5.31
N LEU A 46 -1.12 -2.12 6.58
CA LEU A 46 0.16 -2.61 7.08
C LEU A 46 0.57 -3.93 6.43
N GLU A 47 -0.35 -4.90 6.32
CA GLU A 47 -0.10 -6.17 5.64
C GLU A 47 0.29 -5.94 4.17
N LYS A 48 -0.40 -5.04 3.47
CA LYS A 48 -0.06 -4.68 2.10
C LYS A 48 1.36 -4.13 2.03
N VAL A 49 1.70 -3.17 2.89
CA VAL A 49 3.02 -2.53 2.84
C VAL A 49 4.14 -3.52 3.18
N LEU A 50 4.00 -4.31 4.23
CA LEU A 50 4.99 -5.32 4.61
C LEU A 50 5.22 -6.37 3.52
N ARG A 51 4.17 -6.80 2.81
CA ARG A 51 4.31 -7.79 1.72
C ARG A 51 4.92 -7.23 0.43
N THR A 52 4.89 -5.91 0.23
CA THR A 52 5.35 -5.27 -1.02
C THR A 52 6.53 -4.34 -0.83
N LEU A 53 7.05 -4.26 0.40
CA LEU A 53 8.31 -3.61 0.70
C LEU A 53 9.44 -4.32 -0.07
N ASN A 54 10.43 -3.54 -0.49
CA ASN A 54 11.59 -4.11 -1.16
C ASN A 54 12.36 -5.00 -0.16
N PRO A 55 12.82 -6.21 -0.57
CA PRO A 55 13.59 -7.12 0.29
C PRO A 55 14.81 -6.50 0.97
N LYS A 56 15.35 -5.39 0.45
CA LYS A 56 16.39 -4.61 1.14
C LYS A 56 15.98 -4.09 2.53
N PHE A 57 14.68 -4.05 2.81
CA PHE A 57 14.10 -3.67 4.09
C PHE A 57 13.63 -4.87 4.94
N ASP A 58 13.73 -6.11 4.43
CA ASP A 58 13.34 -7.34 5.16
C ASP A 58 14.34 -7.75 6.25
N TYR A 59 15.18 -6.83 6.72
CA TYR A 59 16.15 -7.11 7.79
C TYR A 59 15.43 -7.19 9.14
N ILE A 60 14.91 -8.38 9.45
CA ILE A 60 14.46 -8.78 10.78
C ILE A 60 15.67 -9.43 11.46
N VAL A 61 16.22 -8.78 12.50
CA VAL A 61 17.25 -9.32 13.41
C VAL A 61 16.60 -10.13 14.52
#